data_AF-A0AAD7I4W9-F1
#
_entry.id   AF-A0AAD7I4W9-F1
#
_cell.length_a   1.000
_cell.length_b   1.000
_cell.length_c   1.000
_cell.angle_alpha   90.00
_cell.angle_beta   90.00
_cell.angle_gamma   90.00
#
_symmetry.space_group_name_H-M   'P 1'
#
loop_
_entity.id
_entity.type
_entity.pdbx_description
1 polymer ?
#
loop_
_entity_poly.entity_id
_entity_poly.type
_entity_poly.pdbx_seq_one_letter_code
_entity_poly.pdbx_strand_id
1 'polypeptide(L)'
;MQFYHARRNLEFSSPSSSPLESPVYGVVSPNEQLDTKVQLRNWLNNGRLSNMPVGFPFRHVMDARGTPRISYDPYEFREELRSESRCSGHLAAHVSFAPSAAGRSKKEYLSWSATLPKLDLRPYTCGPPPKAPVAHVRVDTEVMNTEYGKHIERDPRIILRALSVSLELGLLVTVTLEECGDCSGQYWNVIYIGTANNGRRSLLFNAGVFRER
;
A
#
# COMPACT_ATOMS: atom_id res chain seq x y z
N MET A 1 41.17 -8.98 58.87
CA MET A 1 39.92 -8.42 58.33
C MET A 1 39.21 -9.52 57.55
N GLN A 2 38.11 -10.06 58.08
CA GLN A 2 37.29 -11.10 57.46
C GLN A 2 36.06 -10.44 56.82
N PHE A 3 35.84 -10.66 55.53
CA PHE A 3 34.64 -10.19 54.83
C PHE A 3 33.61 -11.32 54.74
N TYR A 4 32.44 -11.10 55.33
CA TYR A 4 31.27 -11.97 55.21
C TYR A 4 30.59 -11.76 53.86
N HIS A 5 30.44 -12.82 53.07
CA HIS A 5 29.59 -12.82 51.88
C HIS A 5 28.16 -13.22 52.25
N ALA A 6 27.25 -12.24 52.25
CA ALA A 6 25.81 -12.48 52.35
C ALA A 6 25.25 -12.90 50.98
N ARG A 7 24.81 -14.14 50.83
CA ARG A 7 24.03 -14.61 49.68
C ARG A 7 22.57 -14.17 49.86
N ARG A 8 22.06 -13.31 48.96
CA ARG A 8 20.63 -13.05 48.82
C ARG A 8 20.02 -14.13 47.92
N ASN A 9 19.09 -14.92 48.46
CA ASN A 9 18.20 -15.76 47.68
C ASN A 9 17.16 -14.86 47.00
N LEU A 10 17.18 -14.80 45.67
CA LEU A 10 16.11 -14.20 44.86
C LEU A 10 15.07 -15.28 44.60
N GLU A 11 13.93 -15.20 45.30
CA GLU A 11 12.75 -16.00 45.02
C GLU A 11 12.17 -15.54 43.68
N PHE A 12 12.23 -16.42 42.68
CA PHE A 12 11.60 -16.21 41.38
C PHE A 12 10.10 -16.42 41.51
N SER A 13 9.35 -15.34 41.67
CA SER A 13 7.89 -15.33 41.48
C SER A 13 7.59 -15.72 40.03
N SER A 14 6.99 -16.89 39.83
CA SER A 14 6.55 -17.32 38.50
C SER A 14 5.47 -16.36 37.99
N PRO A 15 5.59 -15.85 36.75
CA PRO A 15 4.56 -14.99 36.18
C PRO A 15 3.26 -15.77 36.06
N SER A 16 2.19 -15.22 36.63
CA SER A 16 0.82 -15.72 36.47
C SER A 16 0.50 -15.78 34.98
N SER A 17 0.35 -17.00 34.47
CA SER A 17 -0.03 -17.29 33.09
C SER A 17 -1.53 -17.03 32.94
N SER A 18 -1.89 -15.76 32.74
CA SER A 18 -3.22 -15.39 32.23
C SER A 18 -3.41 -16.09 30.88
N PRO A 19 -4.52 -16.82 30.65
CA PRO A 19 -4.79 -17.39 29.34
C PRO A 19 -4.86 -16.25 28.32
N LEU A 20 -3.98 -16.29 27.32
CA LEU A 20 -4.08 -15.46 26.13
C LEU A 20 -5.41 -15.79 25.44
N GLU A 21 -6.43 -14.98 25.67
CA GLU A 21 -7.61 -14.96 24.82
C GLU A 21 -7.14 -14.62 23.41
N SER A 22 -7.02 -15.65 22.59
CA SER A 22 -6.74 -15.49 21.17
C SER A 22 -7.87 -14.63 20.61
N PRO A 23 -7.58 -13.49 19.94
CA PRO A 23 -8.63 -12.68 19.34
C PRO A 23 -9.45 -13.57 18.42
N VAL A 24 -10.73 -13.73 18.74
CA VAL A 24 -11.68 -14.47 17.92
C VAL A 24 -11.88 -13.64 16.66
N TYR A 25 -11.12 -13.95 15.61
CA TYR A 25 -11.31 -13.33 14.31
C TYR A 25 -12.66 -13.82 13.76
N GLY A 26 -13.67 -12.96 13.83
CA GLY A 26 -14.98 -13.22 13.26
C GLY A 26 -14.87 -13.47 11.76
N VAL A 27 -15.59 -14.49 11.28
CA VAL A 27 -15.72 -14.76 9.84
C VAL A 27 -16.51 -13.60 9.22
N VAL A 28 -15.84 -12.80 8.39
CA VAL A 28 -16.46 -11.71 7.61
C VAL A 28 -17.45 -12.32 6.62
N SER A 29 -18.63 -11.74 6.41
CA SER A 29 -19.55 -12.27 5.38
C SER A 29 -19.16 -11.79 3.96
N PRO A 30 -19.56 -12.48 2.87
CA PRO A 30 -19.30 -12.01 1.51
C PRO A 30 -19.89 -10.62 1.21
N ASN A 31 -21.08 -10.33 1.76
CA ASN A 31 -21.71 -9.01 1.62
C ASN A 31 -20.91 -7.93 2.36
N GLU A 32 -20.48 -8.23 3.58
CA GLU A 32 -19.62 -7.31 4.35
C GLU A 32 -18.29 -7.04 3.63
N GLN A 33 -17.71 -8.04 2.97
CA GLN A 33 -16.51 -7.84 2.15
C GLN A 33 -16.78 -6.92 0.96
N LEU A 34 -17.95 -7.05 0.31
CA LEU A 34 -18.37 -6.17 -0.78
C LEU A 34 -18.55 -4.73 -0.28
N ASP A 35 -19.25 -4.54 0.83
CA ASP A 35 -19.49 -3.21 1.44
C ASP A 35 -18.16 -2.55 1.83
N THR A 36 -17.25 -3.33 2.39
CA THR A 36 -15.89 -2.91 2.75
C THR A 36 -15.11 -2.44 1.51
N LYS A 37 -15.21 -3.16 0.38
CA LYS A 37 -14.60 -2.75 -0.90
C LYS A 37 -15.20 -1.45 -1.42
N VAL A 38 -16.53 -1.31 -1.37
CA VAL A 38 -17.23 -0.09 -1.82
C VAL A 38 -16.82 1.11 -0.98
N GLN A 39 -16.75 0.94 0.35
CA GLN A 39 -16.32 1.99 1.27
C GLN A 39 -14.87 2.41 0.98
N LEU A 40 -13.94 1.45 0.87
CA LEU A 40 -12.54 1.73 0.55
C LEU A 40 -12.41 2.44 -0.80
N ARG A 41 -13.12 1.98 -1.85
CA ARG A 41 -13.14 2.63 -3.17
C ARG A 41 -13.56 4.10 -3.04
N ASN A 42 -14.64 4.36 -2.33
CA ASN A 42 -15.15 5.72 -2.15
C ASN A 42 -14.15 6.60 -1.38
N TRP A 43 -13.45 6.07 -0.37
CA TRP A 43 -12.45 6.84 0.38
C TRP A 43 -11.20 7.13 -0.45
N LEU A 44 -10.72 6.14 -1.21
CA LEU A 44 -9.63 6.31 -2.16
C LEU A 44 -9.97 7.38 -3.22
N ASN A 45 -11.15 7.31 -3.82
CA ASN A 45 -11.58 8.27 -4.84
C ASN A 45 -11.70 9.70 -4.32
N ASN A 46 -12.13 9.86 -3.07
CA ASN A 46 -12.29 11.17 -2.41
C ASN A 46 -11.01 11.66 -1.71
N GLY A 47 -9.96 10.85 -1.64
CA GLY A 47 -8.74 11.18 -0.90
C GLY A 47 -8.95 11.32 0.61
N ARG A 48 -9.86 10.53 1.20
CA ARG A 48 -10.28 10.62 2.60
C ARG A 48 -9.80 9.42 3.43
N LEU A 49 -8.50 9.14 3.38
CA LEU A 49 -7.87 8.15 4.27
C LEU A 49 -7.39 8.84 5.54
N SER A 50 -7.86 8.39 6.70
CA SER A 50 -7.63 9.00 8.01
C SER A 50 -6.20 8.80 8.49
N ASN A 51 -5.63 7.63 8.22
CA ASN A 51 -4.30 7.25 8.68
C ASN A 51 -3.22 7.42 7.60
N MET A 52 -3.51 8.24 6.58
CA MET A 52 -2.58 8.50 5.49
C MET A 52 -1.31 9.22 6.01
N PRO A 53 -0.10 8.73 5.68
CA PRO A 53 1.13 9.37 6.13
C PRO A 53 1.27 10.77 5.50
N VAL A 54 1.85 11.69 6.27
CA VAL A 54 2.21 13.01 5.77
C VAL A 54 3.17 12.87 4.59
N GLY A 55 2.82 13.51 3.47
CA GLY A 55 3.61 13.50 2.25
C GLY A 55 3.27 12.42 1.23
N PHE A 56 2.25 11.59 1.48
CA PHE A 56 1.76 10.58 0.52
C PHE A 56 1.69 11.19 -0.91
N PRO A 57 2.18 10.47 -1.95
CA PRO A 57 2.46 9.03 -2.01
C PRO A 57 3.85 8.59 -1.54
N PHE A 58 4.67 9.51 -1.04
CA PHE A 58 6.01 9.21 -0.53
C PHE A 58 6.21 9.70 0.89
N ARG A 59 7.29 9.27 1.55
CA ARG A 59 7.67 9.87 2.84
C ARG A 59 8.63 11.02 2.60
N HIS A 60 8.47 12.09 3.37
CA HIS A 60 9.46 13.17 3.41
C HIS A 60 10.35 12.96 4.62
N VAL A 61 11.66 12.89 4.40
CA VAL A 61 12.66 12.73 5.45
C VAL A 61 13.67 13.86 5.35
N MET A 62 14.29 14.23 6.47
CA MET A 62 15.43 15.15 6.47
C MET A 62 16.71 14.35 6.20
N ASP A 63 17.60 14.88 5.37
CA ASP A 63 18.95 14.34 5.24
C ASP A 63 19.84 14.71 6.45
N ALA A 64 21.09 14.22 6.46
CA ALA A 64 22.03 14.53 7.54
C ALA A 64 22.38 16.03 7.66
N ARG A 65 22.02 16.85 6.67
CA ARG A 65 22.23 18.30 6.63
C ARG A 65 20.95 19.08 6.95
N GLY A 66 19.85 18.39 7.26
CA GLY A 66 18.55 19.01 7.53
C GLY A 66 17.77 19.44 6.27
N THR A 67 18.18 19.00 5.08
CA THR A 67 17.47 19.29 3.83
C THR A 67 16.32 18.30 3.64
N PRO A 68 15.09 18.75 3.34
CA PRO A 68 13.99 17.85 3.04
C PRO A 68 14.27 17.07 1.75
N ARG A 69 14.08 15.75 1.79
CA ARG A 69 14.15 14.87 0.62
C ARG A 69 13.02 13.85 0.61
N ILE A 70 12.69 13.37 -0.58
CA ILE A 70 11.75 12.28 -0.77
C ILE A 70 12.46 10.96 -0.40
N SER A 71 11.83 10.18 0.47
CA SER A 71 12.22 8.80 0.78
C SER A 71 11.36 7.82 -0.02
N TYR A 72 12.03 6.89 -0.68
CA TYR A 72 11.46 5.73 -1.35
C TYR A 72 11.50 4.48 -0.48
N ASP A 73 11.65 4.65 0.85
CA ASP A 73 11.62 3.53 1.78
C ASP A 73 10.21 2.93 1.82
N PRO A 74 10.09 1.59 1.82
CA PRO A 74 8.79 0.94 1.92
C PRO A 74 8.07 1.33 3.20
N TYR A 75 6.74 1.43 3.11
CA TYR A 75 5.90 1.72 4.26
C TYR A 75 4.53 1.06 4.14
N GLU A 76 3.86 0.90 5.29
CA GLU A 76 2.49 0.40 5.39
C GLU A 76 1.75 1.26 6.41
N PHE A 77 0.47 1.52 6.16
CA PHE A 77 -0.44 2.09 7.15
C PHE A 77 -1.79 1.39 7.11
N ARG A 78 -2.47 1.39 8.26
CA ARG A 78 -3.75 0.73 8.49
C ARG A 78 -4.86 1.77 8.43
N GLU A 79 -5.84 1.57 7.57
CA GLU A 79 -7.05 2.40 7.49
C GLU A 79 -8.24 1.63 8.09
N GLU A 80 -8.85 2.18 9.13
CA GLU A 80 -9.99 1.55 9.80
C GLU A 80 -11.28 1.77 9.02
N LEU A 81 -11.94 0.69 8.65
CA LEU A 81 -13.18 0.69 7.89
C LEU A 81 -14.36 0.52 8.85
N ARG A 82 -15.45 1.24 8.59
CA ARG A 82 -16.67 1.12 9.40
C ARG A 82 -17.39 -0.16 8.99
N SER A 83 -17.55 -1.08 9.93
CA SER A 83 -18.51 -2.18 9.79
C SER A 83 -19.82 -1.82 10.49
N GLU A 84 -20.95 -2.13 9.85
CA GLU A 84 -22.27 -1.98 10.44
C GLU A 84 -22.63 -3.16 11.36
N SER A 85 -21.92 -4.28 11.22
CA SER A 85 -22.15 -5.47 12.03
C SER A 85 -21.52 -5.28 13.41
N ARG A 86 -22.36 -5.35 14.45
CA ARG A 86 -21.91 -5.28 15.86
C ARG A 86 -21.04 -6.47 16.27
N CYS A 87 -21.05 -7.55 15.49
CA CYS A 87 -20.35 -8.79 15.80
C CYS A 87 -19.02 -8.93 15.03
N SER A 88 -18.78 -8.11 14.02
CA SER A 88 -17.51 -8.13 13.30
C SER A 88 -16.58 -7.11 13.93
N GLY A 89 -15.39 -7.57 14.31
CA GLY A 89 -14.35 -6.68 14.81
C GLY A 89 -14.00 -5.60 13.78
N HIS A 90 -13.25 -4.59 14.22
CA HIS A 90 -12.81 -3.50 13.36
C HIS A 90 -12.08 -4.01 12.11
N LEU A 91 -12.76 -3.94 10.96
CA LEU A 91 -12.16 -4.21 9.66
C LEU A 91 -11.18 -3.11 9.33
N ALA A 92 -10.04 -3.47 8.75
CA ALA A 92 -9.06 -2.48 8.35
C ALA A 92 -8.42 -2.84 7.01
N ALA A 93 -8.37 -1.86 6.11
CA ALA A 93 -7.54 -1.95 4.94
C ALA A 93 -6.09 -1.65 5.30
N HIS A 94 -5.16 -2.34 4.65
CA HIS A 94 -3.75 -2.02 4.73
C HIS A 94 -3.30 -1.47 3.39
N VAL A 95 -2.81 -0.24 3.39
CA VAL A 95 -2.21 0.40 2.22
C VAL A 95 -0.71 0.37 2.39
N SER A 96 -0.01 -0.16 1.39
CA SER A 96 1.44 -0.30 1.41
C SER A 96 2.07 0.30 0.16
N PHE A 97 3.29 0.79 0.34
CA PHE A 97 4.19 1.21 -0.71
C PHE A 97 5.47 0.38 -0.62
N ALA A 98 5.95 -0.07 -1.77
CA ALA A 98 7.25 -0.73 -1.89
C ALA A 98 7.91 -0.36 -3.22
N PRO A 99 9.19 0.02 -3.22
CA PRO A 99 9.98 0.02 -4.44
C PRO A 99 10.14 -1.43 -4.93
N SER A 100 10.17 -1.64 -6.24
CA SER A 100 10.51 -2.96 -6.79
C SER A 100 11.91 -3.33 -6.33
N ALA A 101 12.08 -4.54 -5.80
CA ALA A 101 13.40 -5.05 -5.49
C ALA A 101 14.22 -5.03 -6.79
N ALA A 102 15.38 -4.36 -6.76
CA ALA A 102 16.30 -4.29 -7.89
C ALA A 102 16.70 -5.72 -8.29
N GLY A 103 16.03 -6.27 -9.29
CA GLY A 103 16.06 -7.69 -9.56
C GLY A 103 15.79 -7.98 -11.03
N ARG A 104 16.86 -8.22 -11.80
CA ARG A 104 16.98 -8.73 -13.18
C ARG A 104 16.11 -8.11 -14.29
N SER A 105 15.01 -7.41 -14.02
CA SER A 105 14.21 -6.72 -15.02
C SER A 105 14.81 -5.35 -15.33
N LYS A 106 14.86 -5.01 -16.63
CA LYS A 106 15.34 -3.69 -17.10
C LYS A 106 14.45 -2.53 -16.62
N LYS A 107 13.19 -2.82 -16.27
CA LYS A 107 12.23 -1.82 -15.76
C LYS A 107 12.09 -1.93 -14.25
N GLU A 108 12.18 -0.78 -13.59
CA GLU A 108 11.94 -0.62 -12.17
C GLU A 108 10.56 0.01 -11.97
N TYR A 109 9.83 -0.46 -10.96
CA TYR A 109 8.49 0.04 -10.66
C TYR A 109 8.39 0.47 -9.20
N LEU A 110 7.67 1.55 -8.96
CA LEU A 110 7.18 1.95 -7.65
C LEU A 110 5.78 1.36 -7.49
N SER A 111 5.53 0.60 -6.42
CA SER A 111 4.28 -0.14 -6.25
C SER A 111 3.51 0.33 -5.01
N TRP A 112 2.23 0.62 -5.21
CA TRP A 112 1.26 0.83 -4.13
C TRP A 112 0.20 -0.25 -4.18
N SER A 113 -0.18 -0.78 -3.03
CA SER A 113 -1.21 -1.80 -2.96
C SER A 113 -2.12 -1.60 -1.75
N ALA A 114 -3.39 -1.96 -1.91
CA ALA A 114 -4.34 -2.05 -0.82
C ALA A 114 -4.72 -3.52 -0.62
N THR A 115 -4.70 -3.97 0.63
CA THR A 115 -5.14 -5.32 1.03
C THR A 115 -6.30 -5.21 2.01
N LEU A 116 -7.25 -6.13 1.90
CA LEU A 116 -8.35 -6.28 2.85
C LEU A 116 -8.18 -7.59 3.61
N PRO A 117 -8.72 -7.69 4.85
CA PRO A 117 -8.77 -8.95 5.58
C PRO A 117 -9.46 -10.00 4.73
N LYS A 118 -8.85 -11.19 4.62
CA LYS A 118 -9.45 -12.30 3.90
C LYS A 118 -10.45 -13.04 4.78
N LEU A 119 -11.47 -13.55 4.10
CA LEU A 119 -12.46 -14.45 4.64
C LEU A 119 -11.83 -15.85 4.73
N ASP A 120 -11.02 -16.09 5.76
CA ASP A 120 -10.44 -17.42 5.96
C ASP A 120 -11.47 -18.32 6.65
N LEU A 121 -12.19 -19.09 5.84
CA LEU A 121 -13.05 -20.19 6.29
C LEU A 121 -12.25 -21.40 6.78
N ARG A 122 -10.91 -21.36 6.72
CA ARG A 122 -10.04 -22.49 7.06
C ARG A 122 -9.33 -22.21 8.40
N PRO A 123 -9.76 -22.85 9.49
CA PRO A 123 -9.21 -22.57 10.82
C PRO A 123 -7.76 -23.03 11.08
N TYR A 124 -7.01 -23.58 10.11
CA TYR A 124 -5.79 -24.34 10.44
C TYR A 124 -4.64 -24.30 9.41
N THR A 125 -4.13 -23.11 9.08
CA THR A 125 -2.76 -23.03 8.56
C THR A 125 -1.90 -22.22 9.53
N CYS A 126 -0.84 -22.84 10.07
CA CYS A 126 0.12 -22.26 11.03
C CYS A 126 0.99 -21.13 10.42
N GLY A 127 0.40 -20.21 9.68
CA GLY A 127 1.07 -19.05 9.12
C GLY A 127 0.08 -17.92 8.86
N PRO A 128 0.54 -16.66 8.87
CA PRO A 128 -0.30 -15.53 8.50
C PRO A 128 -0.83 -15.77 7.08
N PRO A 129 -2.14 -15.60 6.85
CA PRO A 129 -2.70 -15.85 5.53
C PRO A 129 -2.08 -14.92 4.50
N PRO A 130 -1.86 -15.38 3.26
CA PRO A 130 -1.26 -14.57 2.23
C PRO A 130 -2.16 -13.34 1.95
N LYS A 131 -1.64 -12.15 2.25
CA LYS A 131 -2.29 -10.86 1.96
C LYS A 131 -2.30 -10.62 0.44
N ALA A 132 -3.32 -11.11 -0.26
CA ALA A 132 -3.49 -10.79 -1.67
C ALA A 132 -4.03 -9.35 -1.80
N PRO A 133 -3.39 -8.49 -2.60
CA PRO A 133 -3.88 -7.14 -2.81
C PRO A 133 -5.23 -7.17 -3.52
N VAL A 134 -6.16 -6.35 -3.04
CA VAL A 134 -7.45 -6.10 -3.69
C VAL A 134 -7.35 -4.95 -4.70
N ALA A 135 -6.33 -4.11 -4.58
CA ALA A 135 -5.97 -3.06 -5.53
C ALA A 135 -4.45 -2.93 -5.61
N HIS A 136 -3.92 -2.65 -6.79
CA HIS A 136 -2.49 -2.54 -7.05
C HIS A 136 -2.24 -1.53 -8.17
N VAL A 137 -1.38 -0.56 -7.88
CA VAL A 137 -0.87 0.43 -8.83
C VAL A 137 0.64 0.32 -8.91
N ARG A 138 1.16 0.37 -10.13
CA ARG A 138 2.60 0.49 -10.43
C ARG A 138 2.87 1.75 -11.21
N VAL A 139 3.98 2.41 -10.91
CA VAL A 139 4.48 3.55 -11.67
C VAL A 139 5.89 3.20 -12.15
N ASP A 140 6.11 3.25 -13.46
CA ASP A 140 7.44 3.11 -14.05
C ASP A 140 8.34 4.26 -13.53
N THR A 141 9.55 3.95 -13.07
CA THR A 141 10.45 4.97 -12.49
C THR A 141 10.81 6.06 -13.49
N GLU A 142 10.79 5.76 -14.79
CA GLU A 142 10.99 6.77 -15.85
C GLU A 142 9.91 7.87 -15.82
N VAL A 143 8.67 7.55 -15.41
CA VAL A 143 7.60 8.54 -15.24
C VAL A 143 7.98 9.59 -14.20
N MET A 144 8.73 9.19 -13.15
CA MET A 144 9.16 10.10 -12.09
C MET A 144 10.16 11.15 -12.61
N ASN A 145 10.88 10.86 -13.70
CA ASN A 145 11.81 11.78 -14.35
C ASN A 145 11.12 12.80 -15.27
N THR A 146 9.78 12.79 -15.36
CA THR A 146 9.00 13.77 -16.15
C THR A 146 8.43 14.89 -15.27
N GLU A 147 7.79 15.88 -15.90
CA GLU A 147 6.93 16.84 -15.20
C GLU A 147 5.72 16.16 -14.53
N TYR A 148 5.18 15.10 -15.14
CA TYR A 148 4.11 14.31 -14.52
C TYR A 148 4.55 13.64 -13.22
N GLY A 149 5.80 13.20 -13.15
CA GLY A 149 6.42 12.73 -11.91
C GLY A 149 6.30 13.75 -10.77
N LYS A 150 6.52 15.05 -11.06
CA LYS A 150 6.36 16.13 -10.06
C LYS A 150 4.92 16.26 -9.58
N HIS A 151 3.96 16.01 -10.48
CA HIS A 151 2.54 16.00 -10.12
C HIS A 151 2.21 14.81 -9.20
N ILE A 152 2.75 13.62 -9.48
CA ILE A 152 2.60 12.44 -8.60
C ILE A 152 3.17 12.72 -7.21
N GLU A 153 4.36 13.34 -7.11
CA GLU A 153 5.00 13.67 -5.83
C GLU A 153 4.17 14.64 -4.97
N ARG A 154 3.37 15.53 -5.60
CA ARG A 154 2.65 16.62 -4.93
C ARG A 154 1.18 16.33 -4.70
N ASP A 155 0.53 15.61 -5.61
CA ASP A 155 -0.89 15.31 -5.55
C ASP A 155 -1.14 13.84 -5.19
N PRO A 156 -1.46 13.54 -3.91
CA PRO A 156 -1.77 12.18 -3.47
C PRO A 156 -2.94 11.55 -4.26
N ARG A 157 -3.84 12.38 -4.79
CA ARG A 157 -5.07 11.92 -5.45
C ARG A 157 -4.78 11.13 -6.72
N ILE A 158 -3.62 11.32 -7.35
CA ILE A 158 -3.25 10.58 -8.56
C ILE A 158 -3.16 9.08 -8.25
N ILE A 159 -2.36 8.72 -7.23
CA ILE A 159 -2.19 7.32 -6.81
C ILE A 159 -3.46 6.78 -6.15
N LEU A 160 -4.15 7.58 -5.33
CA LEU A 160 -5.39 7.14 -4.68
C LEU A 160 -6.51 6.84 -5.68
N ARG A 161 -6.68 7.68 -6.71
CA ARG A 161 -7.65 7.41 -7.79
C ARG A 161 -7.25 6.19 -8.61
N ALA A 162 -5.97 6.03 -8.92
CA ALA A 162 -5.49 4.83 -9.61
C ALA A 162 -5.76 3.56 -8.79
N LEU A 163 -5.58 3.60 -7.46
CA LEU A 163 -5.95 2.50 -6.56
C LEU A 163 -7.46 2.26 -6.54
N SER A 164 -8.27 3.32 -6.53
CA SER A 164 -9.73 3.20 -6.64
C SER A 164 -10.16 2.50 -7.93
N VAL A 165 -9.57 2.88 -9.07
CA VAL A 165 -9.84 2.26 -10.38
C VAL A 165 -9.38 0.79 -10.39
N SER A 166 -8.20 0.51 -9.84
CA SER A 166 -7.69 -0.85 -9.70
C SER A 166 -8.64 -1.73 -8.87
N LEU A 167 -9.16 -1.20 -7.75
CA LEU A 167 -10.11 -1.89 -6.88
C LEU A 167 -11.44 -2.17 -7.57
N GLU A 168 -11.95 -1.19 -8.33
CA GLU A 168 -13.22 -1.27 -9.03
C GLU A 168 -13.19 -2.26 -10.20
N LEU A 169 -12.12 -2.23 -10.99
CA LEU A 169 -11.98 -3.07 -12.18
C LEU A 169 -11.34 -4.44 -11.88
N GLY A 170 -10.71 -4.61 -10.72
CA GLY A 170 -9.95 -5.81 -10.40
C GLY A 170 -8.72 -6.01 -11.30
N LEU A 171 -8.09 -4.90 -11.71
CA LEU A 171 -6.93 -4.88 -12.61
C LEU A 171 -5.69 -4.33 -11.90
N LEU A 172 -4.50 -4.77 -12.32
CA LEU A 172 -3.26 -4.05 -12.02
C LEU A 172 -3.20 -2.80 -12.89
N VAL A 173 -3.13 -1.61 -12.29
CA VAL A 173 -2.97 -0.36 -13.02
C VAL A 173 -1.48 -0.02 -13.09
N THR A 174 -0.96 0.21 -14.30
CA THR A 174 0.43 0.59 -14.54
C THR A 174 0.48 1.96 -15.21
N VAL A 175 1.13 2.92 -14.58
CA VAL A 175 1.48 4.24 -15.15
C VAL A 175 2.84 4.11 -15.82
N THR A 176 2.90 4.39 -17.12
CA THR A 176 4.12 4.23 -17.93
C THR A 176 4.22 5.35 -18.96
N LEU A 177 5.41 5.51 -19.52
CA LEU A 177 5.65 6.34 -20.69
C LEU A 177 5.37 5.56 -21.98
N GLU A 178 4.92 6.30 -22.99
CA GLU A 178 4.76 5.89 -24.38
C GLU A 178 5.41 6.98 -25.26
N GLU A 179 6.13 6.57 -26.31
CA GLU A 179 6.79 7.50 -27.23
C GLU A 179 5.74 8.36 -27.96
N CYS A 180 5.96 9.68 -28.03
CA CYS A 180 5.14 10.54 -28.85
C CYS A 180 5.65 10.52 -30.30
N GLY A 181 5.01 9.71 -31.16
CA GLY A 181 5.42 9.54 -32.56
C GLY A 181 5.45 10.83 -33.40
N ASP A 182 4.64 11.83 -33.04
CA ASP A 182 4.48 13.08 -33.80
C ASP A 182 5.16 14.30 -33.14
N CYS A 183 5.82 14.13 -31.99
CA CYS A 183 6.46 15.22 -31.28
C CYS A 183 7.93 15.39 -31.70
N SER A 184 8.30 16.55 -32.22
CA SER A 184 9.71 16.92 -32.39
C SER A 184 10.33 17.29 -31.02
N GLY A 185 10.92 16.30 -30.32
CA GLY A 185 11.65 16.51 -29.06
C GLY A 185 11.57 15.33 -28.07
N GLN A 186 12.18 15.50 -26.88
CA GLN A 186 12.08 14.55 -25.75
C GLN A 186 10.75 14.71 -25.00
N TYR A 187 9.67 14.34 -25.68
CA TYR A 187 8.32 14.37 -25.14
C TYR A 187 7.76 12.96 -25.00
N TRP A 188 7.13 12.70 -23.86
CA TRP A 188 6.59 11.39 -23.52
C TRP A 188 5.10 11.48 -23.22
N ASN A 189 4.31 10.54 -23.76
CA ASN A 189 2.92 10.36 -23.37
C ASN A 189 2.87 9.57 -22.07
N VAL A 190 2.23 10.11 -21.04
CA VAL A 190 2.00 9.36 -19.81
C VAL A 190 0.66 8.65 -19.91
N ILE A 191 0.68 7.33 -19.89
CA ILE A 191 -0.50 6.49 -20.06
C ILE A 191 -0.72 5.55 -18.88
N TYR A 192 -2.00 5.23 -18.65
CA TYR A 192 -2.47 4.30 -17.63
C TYR A 192 -2.93 3.04 -18.31
N ILE A 193 -2.28 1.92 -18.01
CA ILE A 193 -2.59 0.62 -18.59
C ILE A 193 -3.14 -0.30 -17.50
N GLY A 194 -4.34 -0.83 -17.71
CA GLY A 194 -4.91 -1.90 -16.90
C GLY A 194 -4.42 -3.25 -17.40
N THR A 195 -3.98 -4.11 -16.49
CA THR A 195 -3.58 -5.50 -16.79
C THR A 195 -4.49 -6.45 -16.01
N ALA A 196 -5.24 -7.27 -16.72
CA ALA A 196 -6.12 -8.29 -16.15
C ALA A 196 -5.34 -9.53 -15.69
N ASN A 197 -5.99 -10.40 -14.91
CA ASN A 197 -5.38 -11.64 -14.40
C ASN A 197 -4.93 -12.62 -15.50
N ASN A 198 -5.51 -12.52 -16.71
CA ASN A 198 -5.09 -13.29 -17.88
C ASN A 198 -3.95 -12.62 -18.68
N GLY A 199 -3.36 -11.53 -18.17
CA GLY A 199 -2.31 -10.76 -18.84
C GLY A 199 -2.80 -9.80 -19.92
N ARG A 200 -4.10 -9.75 -20.22
CA ARG A 200 -4.64 -8.80 -21.21
C ARG A 200 -4.43 -7.36 -20.72
N ARG A 201 -3.85 -6.54 -21.59
CA ARG A 201 -3.59 -5.12 -21.34
C ARG A 201 -4.61 -4.25 -22.07
N SER A 202 -5.06 -3.18 -21.43
CA SER A 202 -5.96 -2.19 -22.01
C SER A 202 -5.58 -0.78 -21.57
N LEU A 203 -5.59 0.17 -22.48
CA LEU A 203 -5.45 1.59 -22.16
C LEU A 203 -6.67 2.04 -21.36
N LEU A 204 -6.43 2.59 -20.16
CA LEU A 204 -7.49 3.12 -19.29
C LEU A 204 -7.62 4.63 -19.45
N PHE A 205 -6.47 5.33 -19.53
CA PHE A 205 -6.42 6.78 -19.57
C PHE A 205 -5.11 7.27 -20.18
N ASN A 206 -5.16 8.37 -20.91
CA ASN A 206 -3.99 9.10 -21.39
C ASN A 206 -3.94 10.44 -20.65
N ALA A 207 -2.89 10.64 -19.84
CA ALA A 207 -2.71 11.86 -19.06
C ALA A 207 -2.13 13.02 -19.88
N GLY A 208 -1.68 12.76 -21.10
CA GLY A 208 -1.14 13.75 -22.03
C GLY A 208 0.37 13.62 -22.23
N VAL A 209 0.89 14.60 -22.97
CA VAL A 209 2.30 14.72 -23.33
C VAL A 209 3.03 15.55 -22.27
N PHE A 210 4.16 15.05 -21.77
CA PHE A 210 5.00 15.73 -20.79
C PHE A 210 6.45 15.76 -21.25
N ARG A 211 7.17 16.79 -20.84
CA ARG A 211 8.59 16.94 -21.12
C ARG A 211 9.43 16.12 -20.15
N GLU A 212 10.51 15.53 -20.65
CA GLU A 212 11.57 14.95 -19.81
C GLU A 212 12.35 16.07 -19.08
N ARG A 213 12.75 15.81 -17.83
CA ARG A 213 13.48 16.80 -17.00
C ARG A 213 14.90 17.07 -17.48
#